data_AF-A0A957BFI2-F1
#
_entry.id   AF-A0A957BFI2-F1
#
_cell.length_a   1.000
_cell.length_b   1.000
_cell.length_c   1.000
_cell.angle_alpha   90.00
_cell.angle_beta   90.00
_cell.angle_gamma   90.00
#
_symmetry.space_group_name_H-M   'P 1'
#
loop_
_entity.id
_entity.type
_entity.pdbx_description
1 polymer ?
#
loop_
_entity_poly.entity_id
_entity_poly.type
_entity_poly.pdbx_seq_one_letter_code
_entity_poly.pdbx_strand_id
1 'polypeptide(L)'
;MDFGYSLSYVFEDQAWVSKLAMLVLFMLLSAIPLLGLLALAVVLGYMVELVSNVRSGLPNPLPTWDGYETKFRTGGYLLIAW
;
A
#
# COMPACT_ATOMS: atom_id res chain seq x y z
N MET A 1 9.76 18.44 -13.19
CA MET A 1 8.80 17.62 -12.44
C MET A 1 7.45 18.28 -12.60
N ASP A 2 6.60 17.76 -13.48
CA ASP A 2 5.23 18.23 -13.61
C ASP A 2 4.39 17.58 -12.51
N PHE A 3 4.16 18.34 -11.44
CA PHE A 3 3.42 17.89 -10.25
C PHE A 3 1.98 17.39 -10.57
N GLY A 4 1.42 17.84 -11.70
CA GLY A 4 0.13 17.37 -12.21
C GLY A 4 0.17 15.91 -12.66
N TYR A 5 1.28 15.45 -13.25
CA TYR A 5 1.43 14.10 -13.79
C TYR A 5 1.52 13.05 -12.67
N SER A 6 2.15 13.38 -11.53
CA SER A 6 2.24 12.48 -10.37
C SER A 6 0.89 12.13 -9.73
N LEU A 7 -0.14 12.95 -9.93
CA LEU A 7 -1.49 12.69 -9.42
C LEU A 7 -2.42 12.04 -10.47
N SER A 8 -2.22 12.33 -11.75
CA SER A 8 -3.02 11.74 -12.83
C SER A 8 -2.61 10.31 -13.16
N TYR A 9 -1.32 9.99 -12.98
CA TYR A 9 -0.77 8.66 -13.22
C TYR A 9 -1.51 7.53 -12.46
N VAL A 10 -1.98 7.80 -11.23
CA VAL A 10 -2.78 6.84 -10.44
C VAL A 10 -4.03 6.40 -11.20
N PHE A 11 -4.67 7.29 -11.97
CA PHE A 11 -5.90 7.02 -12.71
C PHE A 11 -5.66 6.39 -14.09
N GLU A 12 -4.40 6.34 -14.56
CA GLU A 12 -4.01 5.68 -15.81
C GLU A 12 -3.88 4.15 -15.65
N ASP A 13 -3.73 3.65 -14.42
CA ASP A 13 -3.67 2.22 -14.12
C ASP A 13 -5.07 1.60 -14.19
N GLN A 14 -5.34 0.72 -15.15
CA GLN A 14 -6.66 0.09 -15.36
C GLN A 14 -7.27 -0.57 -14.10
N ALA A 15 -6.44 -0.95 -13.12
CA ALA A 15 -6.84 -1.56 -11.85
C ALA A 15 -6.77 -0.60 -10.63
N TRP A 16 -6.59 0.71 -10.84
CA TRP A 16 -6.41 1.71 -9.79
C TRP A 16 -7.53 1.69 -8.75
N VAL A 17 -8.78 1.52 -9.18
CA VAL A 17 -9.96 1.45 -8.31
C VAL A 17 -9.85 0.30 -7.32
N SER A 18 -9.46 -0.89 -7.80
CA SER A 18 -9.30 -2.08 -6.95
C SER A 18 -8.18 -1.88 -5.93
N LYS A 19 -7.07 -1.29 -6.37
CA LYS A 19 -5.90 -1.00 -5.52
C LYS A 19 -6.26 -0.03 -4.41
N LEU A 20 -6.94 1.07 -4.72
CA LEU A 20 -7.34 2.09 -3.74
C LEU A 20 -8.51 1.64 -2.85
N ALA A 21 -9.51 0.95 -3.39
CA ALA A 21 -10.69 0.51 -2.62
C ALA A 21 -10.30 -0.42 -1.47
N MET A 22 -9.34 -1.32 -1.70
CA MET A 22 -8.85 -2.20 -0.65
C MET A 22 -8.01 -1.45 0.39
N LEU A 23 -7.27 -0.42 -0.03
CA LEU A 23 -6.53 0.46 0.89
C LEU A 23 -7.49 1.17 1.85
N VAL A 24 -8.61 1.67 1.31
CA VAL A 24 -9.70 2.26 2.10
C VAL A 24 -10.34 1.22 3.04
N LEU A 25 -10.56 -0.01 2.57
CA LEU A 25 -11.11 -1.09 3.39
C LEU A 25 -10.20 -1.41 4.59
N PHE A 26 -8.89 -1.56 4.38
CA PHE A 26 -7.94 -1.80 5.47
C PHE A 26 -7.88 -0.61 6.44
N MET A 27 -7.99 0.62 5.94
CA MET A 27 -8.06 1.81 6.79
C MET A 27 -9.33 1.81 7.67
N LEU A 28 -10.48 1.36 7.16
CA LEU A 28 -11.70 1.23 7.95
C LEU A 28 -11.58 0.11 9.00
N LEU A 29 -11.00 -1.03 8.63
CA LEU A 29 -10.74 -2.14 9.56
C LEU A 29 -9.74 -1.76 10.67
N SER A 30 -8.90 -0.75 10.42
CA SER A 30 -7.92 -0.23 11.39
C SER A 30 -8.53 0.37 12.66
N ALA A 31 -9.82 0.75 12.60
CA ALA A 31 -10.54 1.30 13.75
C ALA A 31 -10.82 0.27 14.86
N ILE A 32 -10.76 -1.02 14.56
CA ILE A 32 -10.93 -2.08 15.56
C ILE A 32 -9.56 -2.36 16.19
N PRO A 33 -9.35 -2.37 17.52
CA PRO A 33 -8.01 -2.34 18.10
C PRO A 33 -7.07 -3.48 17.65
N LEU A 34 -7.39 -4.73 17.96
CA LEU A 34 -6.53 -5.88 17.64
C LEU A 34 -6.49 -6.18 16.14
N LEU A 35 -7.64 -6.10 15.46
CA LEU A 35 -7.70 -6.27 14.01
C LEU A 35 -7.00 -5.13 13.27
N GLY A 36 -6.95 -3.96 13.87
CA GLY A 36 -6.41 -2.77 13.27
C GLY A 36 -4.90 -2.73 13.30
N LEU A 37 -4.27 -3.34 14.31
CA LEU A 37 -2.83 -3.61 14.27
C LEU A 37 -2.47 -4.54 13.11
N LEU A 38 -3.28 -5.56 12.84
CA LEU A 38 -3.06 -6.46 11.70
C LEU A 38 -3.26 -5.73 10.37
N ALA A 39 -4.33 -4.94 10.25
CA ALA A 39 -4.58 -4.12 9.06
C ALA A 39 -3.46 -3.11 8.82
N LEU A 40 -2.97 -2.46 9.88
CA LEU A 40 -1.86 -1.51 9.83
C LEU A 40 -0.57 -2.19 9.37
N ALA A 41 -0.28 -3.41 9.83
CA ALA A 41 0.87 -4.19 9.35
C ALA A 41 0.78 -4.45 7.83
N VAL A 42 -0.39 -4.86 7.32
CA VAL A 42 -0.57 -5.07 5.87
C VAL A 42 -0.38 -3.77 5.09
N VAL A 43 -0.97 -2.66 5.57
CA VAL A 43 -0.86 -1.36 4.93
C VAL A 43 0.58 -0.85 4.92
N LEU A 44 1.33 -1.01 6.00
CA LEU A 44 2.74 -0.61 6.05
C LEU A 44 3.59 -1.42 5.05
N GLY A 45 3.36 -2.72 4.93
CA GLY A 45 4.01 -3.53 3.90
C GLY A 45 3.69 -3.06 2.48
N TYR A 46 2.42 -2.72 2.22
CA TYR A 46 2.00 -2.13 0.95
C TYR A 46 2.73 -0.82 0.67
N MET A 47 2.90 0.05 1.67
CA MET A 47 3.62 1.32 1.51
C MET A 47 5.12 1.11 1.23
N VAL A 48 5.76 0.12 1.86
CA VAL A 48 7.17 -0.22 1.55
C VAL A 48 7.33 -0.64 0.10
N GLU A 49 6.42 -1.48 -0.41
CA GLU A 49 6.45 -1.91 -1.81
C GLU A 49 6.18 -0.75 -2.76
N LEU A 50 5.23 0.12 -2.43
CA LEU A 50 4.97 1.34 -3.20
C LEU A 50 6.23 2.20 -3.31
N VAL A 51 6.91 2.46 -2.18
CA VAL A 51 8.15 3.24 -2.18
C VAL A 51 9.25 2.53 -2.98
N SER A 52 9.37 1.21 -2.89
CA SER A 52 10.29 0.42 -3.69
C SER A 52 10.02 0.55 -5.19
N ASN A 53 8.74 0.50 -5.58
CA ASN A 53 8.31 0.61 -6.96
C ASN A 53 8.56 2.01 -7.53
N VAL A 54 8.27 3.06 -6.73
CA VAL A 54 8.61 4.45 -7.07
C VAL A 54 10.12 4.62 -7.23
N ARG A 55 10.90 4.09 -6.29
CA ARG A 55 12.37 4.15 -6.34
C ARG A 55 12.94 3.42 -7.56
N SER A 56 12.30 2.34 -7.99
CA SER A 56 12.69 1.55 -9.16
C SER A 56 12.24 2.19 -10.48
N GLY A 57 11.50 3.30 -10.44
CA GLY A 57 11.00 3.98 -11.63
C GLY A 57 10.02 3.15 -12.44
N LEU A 58 9.28 2.24 -11.78
CA LEU A 58 8.26 1.45 -12.48
C LEU A 58 7.21 2.38 -13.08
N PRO A 59 6.75 2.12 -14.32
CA PRO A 59 5.70 2.92 -14.93
C PRO A 59 4.45 2.91 -14.05
N ASN A 60 4.12 1.75 -13.45
CA ASN A 60 2.98 1.60 -12.57
C ASN A 60 3.38 1.28 -11.12
N PRO A 61 3.70 2.30 -10.28
CA PRO A 61 4.22 2.09 -8.95
C PRO A 61 3.23 1.50 -7.95
N LEU A 62 1.92 1.62 -8.18
CA LEU A 62 0.89 1.12 -7.26
C LEU A 62 0.99 -0.41 -7.13
N PRO A 63 1.32 -0.93 -5.93
CA PRO A 63 1.39 -2.36 -5.71
C PRO A 63 0.04 -3.04 -5.93
N THR A 64 0.08 -4.27 -6.37
CA THR A 64 -1.05 -5.19 -6.32
C THR A 64 -1.21 -5.76 -4.90
N TRP A 65 -2.36 -6.37 -4.63
CA TRP A 65 -2.66 -6.96 -3.32
C TRP A 65 -2.26 -8.43 -3.20
N ASP A 66 -1.61 -8.99 -4.21
CA ASP A 66 -0.94 -10.28 -4.13
C ASP A 66 0.13 -10.30 -3.02
N GLY A 67 0.48 -11.49 -2.54
CA GLY A 67 1.53 -11.63 -1.52
C GLY A 67 1.19 -10.98 -0.16
N TYR A 68 -0.07 -11.03 0.28
CA TYR A 68 -0.49 -10.49 1.58
C TYR A 68 0.39 -10.93 2.76
N GLU A 69 0.90 -12.17 2.73
CA GLU A 69 1.84 -12.67 3.75
C GLU A 69 3.11 -11.83 3.80
N THR A 70 3.73 -11.55 2.65
CA THR A 70 4.95 -10.74 2.55
C THR A 70 4.71 -9.30 3.01
N LYS A 71 3.56 -8.71 2.63
CA LYS A 71 3.17 -7.36 3.07
C LYS A 71 2.95 -7.34 4.59
N PHE A 72 2.23 -8.32 5.13
CA PHE A 72 2.01 -8.46 6.57
C PHE A 72 3.32 -8.63 7.34
N ARG A 73 4.23 -9.50 6.90
CA ARG A 73 5.55 -9.70 7.54
C ARG A 73 6.38 -8.43 7.52
N THR A 74 6.51 -7.80 6.34
CA THR A 74 7.31 -6.58 6.16
C THR A 74 6.80 -5.44 7.03
N GLY A 75 5.49 -5.15 7.00
CA GLY A 75 4.93 -4.09 7.83
C GLY A 75 4.83 -4.49 9.31
N GLY A 76 4.68 -5.77 9.63
CA GLY A 76 4.75 -6.29 10.98
C GLY A 76 6.12 -6.05 11.61
N TYR A 77 7.21 -6.28 10.86
CA TYR A 77 8.56 -5.92 11.32
C TYR A 77 8.70 -4.43 11.63
N LEU A 78 8.08 -3.55 10.84
CA LEU A 78 8.09 -2.10 11.12
C LEU A 78 7.32 -1.72 12.38
N LEU A 79 6.27 -2.46 12.74
CA LEU A 79 5.49 -2.18 13.95
C LEU A 79 6.18 -2.60 15.25
N ILE A 80 7.04 -3.60 15.18
CA ILE A 80 7.77 -4.13 16.36
C ILE A 80 9.21 -3.63 16.44
N ALA A 81 9.76 -3.08 15.35
CA ALA A 81 11.06 -2.43 15.35
C ALA A 81 10.95 -1.09 16.08
N TRP A 82 11.25 -1.10 17.38
CA TRP A 82 11.38 0.07 18.24
C TRP A 82 12.74 0.04 18.93
#